data_AF-A0A925E0E7-F1
#
_entry.id   AF-A0A925E0E7-F1
#
_cell.length_a   1.000
_cell.length_b   1.000
_cell.length_c   1.000
_cell.angle_alpha   90.00
_cell.angle_beta   90.00
_cell.angle_gamma   90.00
#
_symmetry.space_group_name_H-M   'P 1'
#
loop_
_entity.id
_entity.type
_entity.pdbx_description
1 polymer ?
#
loop_
_entity_poly.entity_id
_entity_poly.type
_entity_poly.pdbx_seq_one_letter_code
_entity_poly.pdbx_strand_id
1 'polypeptide(L)'
;MDFSHLHVHTQFSLLDGAASIKNLYKKAIADKMPALAISDHGNMFGAFEFVKEAYNHKNADGSLKVKPIVGCEFYITQDRTRKTFSKEERDPRHHQILLAKNEQGYKNLVKLTSLGFIEGMYSKYPRIDKTLIHKYHEGLIATTCCLGALVPQTIIKK
;
A
#
# COMPACT_ATOMS: atom_id res chain seq x y z
N MET A 1 -1.15 -0.96 -26.30
CA MET A 1 -1.55 -0.08 -25.19
C MET A 1 -0.83 -0.60 -23.97
N ASP A 2 0.01 0.22 -23.36
CA ASP A 2 0.84 -0.22 -22.24
C ASP A 2 0.06 -0.06 -20.94
N PHE A 3 0.18 -1.04 -20.05
CA PHE A 3 -0.55 -1.09 -18.79
C PHE A 3 0.36 -1.56 -17.66
N SER A 4 0.17 -0.99 -16.47
CA SER A 4 0.90 -1.32 -15.25
C SER A 4 -0.07 -1.37 -14.07
N HIS A 5 -0.03 -2.46 -13.30
CA HIS A 5 -0.83 -2.53 -12.07
C HIS A 5 -0.21 -1.68 -10.96
N LEU A 6 -1.02 -0.78 -10.39
CA LEU A 6 -0.63 0.12 -9.29
C LEU A 6 -1.30 -0.20 -7.95
N HIS A 7 -2.24 -1.16 -7.94
CA HIS A 7 -2.87 -1.72 -6.74
C HIS A 7 -2.71 -3.24 -6.82
N VAL A 8 -1.74 -3.77 -6.07
CA VAL A 8 -1.38 -5.20 -6.09
C VAL A 8 -1.04 -5.68 -4.69
N HIS A 9 -1.68 -6.76 -4.30
CA HIS A 9 -1.38 -7.49 -3.07
C HIS A 9 -0.42 -8.64 -3.36
N THR A 10 0.58 -8.79 -2.50
CA THR A 10 1.53 -9.89 -2.51
C THR A 10 1.24 -10.85 -1.37
N GLN A 11 2.02 -11.92 -1.27
CA GLN A 11 2.03 -12.84 -0.11
C GLN A 11 2.21 -12.14 1.26
N PHE A 12 2.62 -10.87 1.29
CA PHE A 12 2.77 -10.08 2.52
C PHE A 12 1.48 -9.38 2.97
N SER A 13 0.42 -9.40 2.18
CA SER A 13 -0.94 -9.24 2.70
C SER A 13 -1.38 -10.55 3.36
N LEU A 14 -0.92 -10.79 4.59
CA LEU A 14 -0.88 -12.12 5.22
C LEU A 14 -2.21 -12.88 5.34
N LEU A 15 -3.35 -12.20 5.21
CA LEU A 15 -4.67 -12.78 5.41
C LEU A 15 -5.43 -13.06 4.10
N ASP A 16 -4.96 -12.53 2.97
CA ASP A 16 -5.69 -12.54 1.69
C ASP A 16 -4.79 -12.57 0.43
N GLY A 17 -3.55 -12.11 0.54
CA GLY A 17 -2.59 -12.10 -0.55
C GLY A 17 -2.02 -13.48 -0.87
N ALA A 18 -2.27 -13.95 -2.08
CA ALA A 18 -1.77 -15.25 -2.57
C ALA A 18 -0.63 -15.14 -3.60
N ALA A 19 -0.35 -13.93 -4.09
CA ALA A 19 0.58 -13.73 -5.20
C ALA A 19 2.03 -13.59 -4.70
N SER A 20 2.90 -14.53 -5.08
CA SER A 20 4.32 -14.42 -4.74
C SER A 20 5.02 -13.36 -5.58
N ILE A 21 5.96 -12.64 -4.96
CA ILE A 21 6.71 -11.56 -5.62
C ILE A 21 7.40 -12.05 -6.90
N LYS A 22 8.03 -13.23 -6.85
CA LYS A 22 8.67 -13.87 -8.01
C LYS A 22 7.69 -14.14 -9.16
N ASN A 23 6.51 -14.67 -8.86
CA ASN A 23 5.50 -14.96 -9.89
C ASN A 23 4.90 -13.68 -10.47
N LEU A 24 4.73 -12.64 -9.64
CA LEU A 24 4.29 -11.31 -10.08
C LEU A 24 5.27 -10.69 -11.10
N TYR A 25 6.58 -10.68 -10.80
CA TYR A 25 7.57 -10.20 -11.77
C TYR A 25 7.60 -11.04 -13.05
N LYS A 26 7.55 -12.38 -12.93
CA LYS A 26 7.49 -13.27 -14.09
C LYS A 26 6.30 -12.93 -15.00
N LYS A 27 5.12 -12.69 -14.42
CA LYS A 27 3.91 -12.34 -15.15
C LYS A 27 3.99 -10.95 -15.77
N ALA A 28 4.43 -9.94 -15.01
CA ALA A 28 4.59 -8.57 -15.49
C ALA A 28 5.58 -8.49 -16.68
N ILE A 29 6.69 -9.24 -16.63
CA ILE A 29 7.66 -9.34 -17.74
C ILE A 29 7.02 -10.01 -18.96
N ALA A 30 6.30 -11.12 -18.78
CA ALA A 30 5.63 -11.82 -19.87
C ALA A 30 4.57 -10.93 -20.56
N ASP A 31 3.89 -10.11 -19.79
CA ASP A 31 2.87 -9.16 -20.26
C ASP A 31 3.46 -7.83 -20.76
N LYS A 32 4.79 -7.68 -20.72
CA LYS A 32 5.52 -6.47 -21.14
C LYS A 32 5.07 -5.22 -20.37
N MET A 33 4.71 -5.36 -19.09
CA MET A 33 4.34 -4.22 -18.25
C MET A 33 5.59 -3.39 -17.92
N PRO A 34 5.58 -2.06 -18.12
CA PRO A 34 6.75 -1.23 -17.84
C PRO A 34 7.00 -1.05 -16.34
N ALA A 35 5.98 -1.20 -15.49
CA ALA A 35 6.08 -1.07 -14.05
C ALA A 35 5.12 -1.99 -13.30
N LEU A 36 5.40 -2.23 -12.02
CA LEU A 36 4.56 -2.99 -11.12
C LEU A 36 4.65 -2.39 -9.71
N ALA A 37 3.51 -2.18 -9.06
CA ALA A 37 3.47 -1.74 -7.67
C ALA A 37 3.35 -2.90 -6.68
N ILE A 38 3.82 -2.65 -5.45
CA ILE A 38 3.46 -3.39 -4.23
C ILE A 38 2.62 -2.46 -3.35
N SER A 39 1.44 -2.90 -2.92
CA SER A 39 0.53 -2.10 -2.09
C SER A 39 -0.21 -2.98 -1.10
N ASP A 40 0.55 -3.71 -0.28
CA ASP A 40 0.01 -4.66 0.69
C ASP A 40 -0.84 -3.99 1.78
N HIS A 41 -1.70 -4.79 2.41
CA HIS A 41 -2.63 -4.32 3.44
C HIS A 41 -1.91 -3.90 4.72
N GLY A 42 -1.88 -2.58 4.96
CA GLY A 42 -1.43 -1.95 6.19
C GLY A 42 0.04 -2.20 6.55
N ASN A 43 0.85 -2.72 5.62
CA ASN A 43 2.24 -3.07 5.90
C ASN A 43 3.14 -2.92 4.66
N MET A 44 4.45 -2.90 4.92
CA MET A 44 5.49 -2.84 3.89
C MET A 44 6.51 -3.98 4.04
N PHE A 45 6.10 -5.13 4.59
CA PHE A 45 7.03 -6.22 4.92
C PHE A 45 7.75 -6.75 3.68
N GLY A 46 7.04 -6.85 2.56
CA GLY A 46 7.59 -7.30 1.29
C GLY A 46 8.39 -6.27 0.50
N ALA A 47 8.46 -5.00 0.93
CA ALA A 47 9.00 -3.91 0.09
C ALA A 47 10.45 -4.15 -0.31
N PHE A 48 11.30 -4.60 0.62
CA PHE A 48 12.71 -4.89 0.33
C PHE A 48 12.86 -6.07 -0.64
N GLU A 49 12.15 -7.17 -0.40
CA GLU A 49 12.15 -8.34 -1.28
C GLU A 49 11.63 -7.99 -2.69
N PHE A 50 10.57 -7.18 -2.76
CA PHE A 50 9.95 -6.74 -4.00
C PHE A 50 10.89 -5.90 -4.86
N VAL A 51 11.58 -4.94 -4.26
CA VAL A 51 12.57 -4.12 -4.96
C VAL A 51 13.78 -4.98 -5.35
N LYS A 52 14.29 -5.82 -4.45
CA LYS A 52 15.41 -6.72 -4.73
C LYS A 52 15.12 -7.63 -5.93
N GLU A 53 13.92 -8.21 -5.99
CA GLU A 53 13.52 -9.07 -7.10
C GLU A 53 13.52 -8.32 -8.43
N ALA A 54 13.09 -7.06 -8.46
CA ALA A 54 13.17 -6.22 -9.67
C ALA A 54 14.60 -6.17 -10.23
N TYR A 55 15.60 -6.01 -9.36
CA TYR A 55 17.01 -5.92 -9.73
C TYR A 55 17.61 -7.26 -10.22
N ASN A 56 16.93 -8.39 -10.02
CA ASN A 56 17.28 -9.66 -10.65
C ASN A 56 16.88 -9.70 -12.14
N HIS A 57 16.01 -8.78 -12.58
CA HIS A 57 15.45 -8.74 -13.93
C HIS A 57 15.89 -7.47 -14.67
N LYS A 58 17.10 -7.49 -15.24
CA LYS A 58 17.66 -6.37 -16.00
C LYS A 58 17.68 -6.62 -17.51
N ASN A 59 17.59 -5.55 -18.28
CA ASN A 59 17.91 -5.52 -19.70
C ASN A 59 19.43 -5.48 -19.90
N ALA A 60 19.90 -5.66 -21.14
CA ALA A 60 21.32 -5.63 -21.48
C ALA A 60 22.00 -4.29 -21.17
N ASP A 61 21.24 -3.18 -21.21
CA ASP A 61 21.70 -1.83 -20.88
C ASP A 61 21.73 -1.55 -19.36
N GLY A 62 21.37 -2.53 -18.53
CA GLY A 62 21.31 -2.41 -17.08
C GLY A 62 20.02 -1.79 -16.53
N SER A 63 19.10 -1.35 -17.39
CA SER A 63 17.76 -0.91 -16.97
C SER A 63 16.92 -2.08 -16.46
N LEU A 64 15.93 -1.82 -15.61
CA LEU A 64 15.04 -2.87 -15.10
C LEU A 64 14.01 -3.26 -16.17
N LYS A 65 13.74 -4.55 -16.31
CA LYS A 65 12.67 -5.05 -17.19
C LYS A 65 11.29 -4.55 -16.76
N VAL A 66 11.07 -4.47 -15.45
CA VAL A 66 9.85 -3.94 -14.82
C VAL A 66 10.28 -3.01 -13.69
N LYS A 67 9.82 -1.76 -13.73
CA LYS A 67 10.12 -0.78 -12.68
C LYS A 67 9.31 -1.08 -11.40
N PRO A 68 9.95 -1.26 -10.23
CA PRO A 68 9.24 -1.41 -8.96
C PRO A 68 8.64 -0.07 -8.53
N ILE A 69 7.38 -0.09 -8.07
CA ILE A 69 6.72 1.05 -7.40
C ILE A 69 6.35 0.62 -5.98
N VAL A 70 6.85 1.33 -4.98
CA VAL A 70 6.58 0.99 -3.57
C VAL A 70 5.36 1.77 -3.09
N GLY A 71 4.42 1.06 -2.46
CA GLY A 71 3.20 1.61 -1.88
C GLY A 71 2.72 0.80 -0.69
N CYS A 72 1.56 1.19 -0.17
CA CYS A 72 0.84 0.50 0.90
C CYS A 72 -0.64 0.87 0.83
N GLU A 73 -1.54 -0.11 1.04
CA GLU A 73 -2.96 0.14 1.25
C GLU A 73 -3.26 0.25 2.74
N PHE A 74 -3.35 1.48 3.24
CA PHE A 74 -3.56 1.79 4.64
C PHE A 74 -5.02 1.63 5.07
N TYR A 75 -5.20 1.28 6.35
CA TYR A 75 -6.47 1.38 7.04
C TYR A 75 -6.62 2.77 7.67
N ILE A 76 -7.62 3.54 7.24
CA ILE A 76 -7.92 4.89 7.70
C ILE A 76 -9.08 4.84 8.68
N THR A 77 -8.90 5.42 9.86
CA THR A 77 -9.94 5.64 10.86
C THR A 77 -10.05 7.12 11.22
N GLN A 78 -11.05 7.47 12.02
CA GLN A 78 -11.25 8.81 12.56
C GLN A 78 -10.24 9.13 13.67
N ASP A 79 -10.00 8.18 14.58
CA ASP A 79 -9.05 8.31 15.67
C ASP A 79 -8.20 7.04 15.78
N ARG A 80 -6.93 7.16 15.37
CA ARG A 80 -5.98 6.04 15.43
C ARG A 80 -5.59 5.68 16.87
N THR A 81 -5.66 6.63 17.80
CA THR A 81 -5.18 6.46 19.18
C THR A 81 -6.14 5.67 20.06
N ARG A 82 -7.39 5.51 19.61
CA ARG A 82 -8.39 4.70 20.29
C ARG A 82 -7.96 3.23 20.33
N LYS A 83 -7.83 2.70 21.56
CA LYS A 83 -7.44 1.31 21.83
C LYS A 83 -8.54 0.46 22.48
N THR A 84 -9.65 1.07 22.89
CA THR A 84 -10.76 0.41 23.58
C THR A 84 -11.95 0.16 22.65
N PHE A 85 -12.56 -1.02 22.81
CA PHE A 85 -13.80 -1.37 22.13
C PHE A 85 -15.00 -0.77 22.84
N SER A 86 -15.90 -0.17 22.07
CA SER A 86 -17.24 0.26 22.50
C SER A 86 -18.23 -0.24 21.46
N LYS A 87 -19.39 -0.72 21.92
CA LYS A 87 -20.49 -1.12 21.04
C LYS A 87 -21.23 0.09 20.47
N GLU A 88 -21.25 1.21 21.19
CA GLU A 88 -21.88 2.46 20.71
C GLU A 88 -21.05 3.12 19.62
N GLU A 89 -19.72 3.14 19.78
CA GLU A 89 -18.83 3.80 18.84
C GLU A 89 -18.16 2.79 17.90
N ARG A 90 -18.64 2.71 16.67
CA ARG A 90 -17.99 1.90 15.63
C ARG A 90 -16.63 2.49 15.25
N ASP A 91 -15.69 1.63 14.88
CA ASP A 91 -14.38 1.99 14.31
C ASP A 91 -14.42 1.75 12.79
N PRO A 92 -14.95 2.70 11.98
CA PRO A 92 -14.96 2.55 10.54
C PRO A 92 -13.52 2.56 10.01
N ARG A 93 -13.19 1.55 9.22
CA ARG A 93 -11.88 1.39 8.59
C ARG A 93 -12.07 1.48 7.09
N HIS A 94 -11.51 2.54 6.52
CA HIS A 94 -11.52 2.76 5.09
C HIS A 94 -10.15 2.45 4.50
N HIS A 95 -10.12 1.93 3.29
CA HIS A 95 -8.85 1.69 2.61
C HIS A 95 -8.33 2.95 1.94
N GLN A 96 -7.00 3.12 1.92
CA GLN A 96 -6.33 4.20 1.18
C GLN A 96 -4.99 3.73 0.64
N ILE A 97 -4.86 3.66 -0.67
CA ILE A 97 -3.56 3.44 -1.32
C ILE A 97 -2.76 4.72 -1.32
N LEU A 98 -1.50 4.61 -0.89
CA LEU A 98 -0.49 5.64 -1.06
C LEU A 98 0.73 5.00 -1.75
N LEU A 99 1.24 5.65 -2.80
CA LEU A 99 2.42 5.24 -3.55
C LEU A 99 3.55 6.25 -3.34
N ALA A 100 4.78 5.79 -3.18
CA ALA A 100 5.95 6.64 -3.10
C ALA A 100 6.32 7.17 -4.50
N LYS A 101 6.25 8.48 -4.69
CA LYS A 101 6.72 9.16 -5.91
C LYS A 101 8.24 9.23 -5.97
N ASN A 102 8.88 9.35 -4.82
CA ASN A 102 10.32 9.59 -4.65
C ASN A 102 10.81 9.07 -3.29
N GLU A 103 12.08 9.31 -2.97
CA GLU A 103 12.72 8.90 -1.71
C GLU A 103 11.99 9.46 -0.48
N GLN A 104 11.56 10.73 -0.51
CA GLN A 104 10.80 11.34 0.58
C GLN A 104 9.46 10.65 0.79
N GLY A 105 8.76 10.31 -0.30
CA GLY A 105 7.56 9.49 -0.27
C GLY A 105 7.79 8.13 0.38
N TYR A 106 8.88 7.44 0.05
CA TYR A 106 9.24 6.17 0.69
C TYR A 106 9.47 6.32 2.19
N LYS A 107 10.24 7.33 2.62
CA LYS A 107 10.45 7.64 4.05
C LYS A 107 9.13 7.91 4.77
N ASN A 108 8.21 8.61 4.11
CA ASN A 108 6.88 8.89 4.64
C ASN A 108 6.00 7.64 4.73
N LEU A 109 6.01 6.75 3.74
CA LEU A 109 5.32 5.46 3.83
C LEU A 109 5.84 4.62 5.01
N VAL A 110 7.16 4.59 5.22
CA VAL A 110 7.77 3.90 6.37
C VAL A 110 7.25 4.50 7.67
N LYS A 111 7.25 5.83 7.82
CA LYS A 111 6.73 6.50 9.03
C LYS A 111 5.25 6.21 9.27
N LEU A 112 4.40 6.34 8.24
CA LEU A 112 2.98 6.06 8.34
C LEU A 112 2.72 4.62 8.77
N THR A 113 3.42 3.66 8.16
CA THR A 113 3.29 2.23 8.49
C THR A 113 3.75 1.97 9.93
N SER A 114 4.91 2.46 10.34
CA SER A 114 5.40 2.29 11.71
C SER A 114 4.44 2.87 12.75
N LEU A 115 3.93 4.08 12.53
CA LEU A 115 2.99 4.71 13.45
C LEU A 115 1.62 4.02 13.45
N GLY A 116 1.20 3.45 12.32
CA GLY A 116 0.02 2.59 12.24
C GLY A 116 0.12 1.36 13.16
N PHE A 117 1.31 0.76 13.28
CA PHE A 117 1.56 -0.34 14.22
C PHE A 117 1.75 0.12 15.67
N ILE A 118 2.46 1.23 15.91
CA ILE A 118 2.81 1.67 17.28
C ILE A 118 1.64 2.38 17.98
N GLU A 119 0.99 3.31 17.28
CA GLU A 119 -0.07 4.15 17.82
C GLU A 119 -1.45 3.61 17.43
N GLY A 120 -1.57 3.15 16.20
CA GLY A 120 -2.84 2.88 15.52
C GLY A 120 -3.42 1.47 15.66
N MET A 121 -2.64 0.55 16.23
CA MET A 121 -2.98 -0.86 16.25
C MET A 121 -4.23 -1.10 17.09
N TYR A 122 -5.24 -1.67 16.44
CA TYR A 122 -6.50 -2.00 17.08
C TYR A 122 -7.07 -3.28 16.48
N SER A 123 -7.35 -4.26 17.35
CA SER A 123 -7.51 -5.65 16.92
C SER A 123 -6.29 -6.09 16.11
N LYS A 124 -6.46 -6.46 14.84
CA LYS A 124 -5.38 -6.87 13.92
C LYS A 124 -5.00 -5.81 12.88
N TYR A 125 -5.57 -4.60 12.97
CA TYR A 125 -5.43 -3.59 11.93
C TYR A 125 -4.52 -2.45 12.39
N PRO A 126 -3.36 -2.24 11.73
CA PRO A 126 -2.54 -1.05 11.93
C PRO A 126 -3.20 0.13 11.19
N ARG A 127 -3.89 1.00 11.95
CA ARG A 127 -4.66 2.11 11.36
C ARG A 127 -3.90 3.42 11.43
N ILE A 128 -4.13 4.30 10.48
CA ILE A 128 -3.71 5.71 10.55
C ILE A 128 -4.94 6.60 10.44
N ASP A 129 -4.76 7.91 10.60
CA ASP A 129 -5.81 8.90 10.40
C ASP A 129 -5.36 9.98 9.40
N LYS A 130 -6.31 10.82 8.99
CA LYS A 130 -6.06 11.91 8.03
C LYS A 130 -5.06 12.94 8.56
N THR A 131 -5.03 13.17 9.88
CA THR A 131 -4.06 14.09 10.51
C THR A 131 -2.63 13.59 10.29
N LEU A 132 -2.41 12.28 10.45
CA LEU A 132 -1.12 11.67 10.23
C LEU A 132 -0.71 11.69 8.75
N ILE A 133 -1.66 11.40 7.84
CA ILE A 133 -1.41 11.53 6.40
C ILE A 133 -1.02 12.96 6.06
N HIS A 134 -1.77 13.96 6.55
CA HIS A 134 -1.47 15.38 6.31
C HIS A 134 -0.10 15.79 6.86
N LYS A 135 0.42 15.12 7.90
CA LYS A 135 1.77 15.38 8.39
C LYS A 135 2.86 14.79 7.49
N TYR A 136 2.60 13.66 6.83
CA TYR A 136 3.58 12.90 6.04
C TYR A 136 3.18 12.77 4.55
N HIS A 137 2.44 13.73 4.00
CA HIS A 137 1.90 13.63 2.63
C HIS A 137 2.93 13.90 1.53
N GLU A 138 4.04 14.57 1.85
CA GLU A 138 5.02 14.96 0.86
C GLU A 138 5.60 13.75 0.11
N GLY A 139 5.66 13.81 -1.23
CA GLY A 139 6.18 12.73 -2.04
C GLY A 139 5.26 11.51 -2.17
N LEU A 140 4.02 11.56 -1.67
CA LEU A 140 3.02 10.50 -1.83
C LEU A 140 2.06 10.80 -2.99
N ILE A 141 1.67 9.75 -3.71
CA ILE A 141 0.55 9.75 -4.66
C ILE A 141 -0.60 8.98 -4.03
N ALA A 142 -1.80 9.57 -4.02
CA ALA A 142 -3.01 8.94 -3.50
C ALA A 142 -3.99 8.64 -4.64
N THR A 143 -4.76 7.55 -4.50
CA THR A 143 -5.90 7.25 -5.38
C THR A 143 -7.20 7.30 -4.57
N THR A 144 -8.34 7.27 -5.26
CA THR A 144 -9.65 7.05 -4.61
C THR A 144 -9.82 5.63 -4.08
N CYS A 145 -8.88 4.72 -4.40
CA CYS A 145 -8.74 3.36 -3.86
C CYS A 145 -9.94 2.44 -4.21
N CYS A 146 -10.07 1.31 -3.51
CA CYS A 146 -11.06 0.25 -3.77
C CYS A 146 -12.45 0.58 -3.18
N LEU A 147 -13.41 -0.34 -3.35
CA LEU A 147 -14.78 -0.18 -2.81
C LEU A 147 -14.83 0.05 -1.29
N GLY A 148 -13.84 -0.43 -0.53
CA GLY A 148 -13.73 -0.19 0.92
C GLY A 148 -13.23 1.21 1.30
N ALA A 149 -12.80 2.01 0.33
CA ALA A 149 -12.25 3.34 0.55
C ALA A 149 -13.33 4.38 0.86
N LEU A 150 -12.90 5.52 1.41
CA LEU A 150 -13.79 6.56 1.92
C LEU A 150 -14.70 7.14 0.82
N VAL A 151 -14.15 7.44 -0.36
CA VAL A 151 -14.90 8.07 -1.46
C VAL A 151 -15.96 7.10 -2.03
N PRO A 152 -15.64 5.87 -2.46
CA PRO A 152 -16.66 4.92 -2.91
C PRO A 152 -17.72 4.59 -1.86
N GLN A 153 -17.32 4.41 -0.59
CA GLN A 153 -18.27 4.17 0.50
C GLN A 153 -19.24 5.35 0.72
N THR A 154 -18.76 6.58 0.54
CA THR A 154 -19.61 7.77 0.65
C THR A 154 -20.63 7.84 -0.48
N ILE A 155 -20.25 7.40 -1.69
CA ILE A 155 -21.17 7.35 -2.83
C ILE A 155 -22.22 6.25 -2.64
N ILE A 156 -21.81 5.05 -2.19
CA ILE A 156 -22.71 3.89 -2.03
C ILE A 156 -23.75 4.10 -0.92
N LYS A 157 -23.40 4.86 0.12
CA LYS A 157 -24.27 5.10 1.29
C LYS A 157 -25.20 6.32 1.14
N LYS A 158 -25.13 7.03 0.01
CA LYS A 158 -26.12 8.04 -0.35
C LYS A 158 -27.39 7.38 -0.85
#